data_AF-A0A3R6PXS1-F1
#
_entry.id   AF-A0A3R6PXS1-F1
#
_cell.length_a   1.000
_cell.length_b   1.000
_cell.length_c   1.000
_cell.angle_alpha   90.00
_cell.angle_beta   90.00
_cell.angle_gamma   90.00
#
_symmetry.space_group_name_H-M   'P 1'
#
loop_
_entity.id
_entity.type
_entity.pdbx_description
1 polymer ?
#
loop_
_entity_poly.entity_id
_entity_poly.type
_entity_poly.pdbx_seq_one_letter_code
_entity_poly.pdbx_strand_id
1 'polypeptide(L)'
;MKIGVTQSVEERIKATPLELVEKAPLVFCWETHLLKVKHRNVLLIMNASSNYTIAMTDIEPRNWNYYTLYIGNVIRGIMRSMGYSEEQIQKYFELSGKPVVAKLCESGITASMNYMVSCVARFDKKLESGVKYQSELSEFLNRNWCKAEGFDAYGYPQEFFKLDMEKIGIVGKRKKAKVIRMEEYRREK
;
A
#
# COMPACT_ATOMS: atom_id res chain seq x y z
N MET A 1 -5.29 -12.64 -0.87
CA MET A 1 -4.64 -11.32 -1.01
C MET A 1 -3.36 -11.53 -1.79
N LYS A 2 -3.07 -10.71 -2.81
CA LYS A 2 -1.79 -10.81 -3.54
C LYS A 2 -0.78 -9.86 -2.92
N ILE A 3 0.39 -10.37 -2.56
CA ILE A 3 1.53 -9.58 -2.11
C ILE A 3 2.60 -9.64 -3.19
N GLY A 4 2.67 -8.59 -4.00
CA GLY A 4 3.72 -8.42 -4.99
C GLY A 4 5.03 -7.99 -4.34
N VAL A 5 6.12 -8.60 -4.78
CA VAL A 5 7.46 -8.34 -4.23
C VAL A 5 8.42 -7.90 -5.32
N THR A 6 9.31 -6.96 -4.96
CA THR A 6 10.49 -6.62 -5.76
C THR A 6 11.59 -7.63 -5.51
N GLN A 7 12.60 -7.65 -6.38
CA GLN A 7 13.78 -8.49 -6.19
C GLN A 7 14.44 -8.26 -4.81
N SER A 8 14.52 -7.01 -4.35
CA SER A 8 15.11 -6.67 -3.04
C SER A 8 14.35 -7.28 -1.85
N VAL A 9 13.06 -7.56 -2.00
CA VAL A 9 12.25 -8.28 -1.01
C VAL A 9 12.37 -9.79 -1.22
N GLU A 10 12.30 -10.27 -2.46
CA GLU A 10 12.46 -11.69 -2.82
C GLU A 10 13.74 -12.30 -2.22
N GLU A 11 14.85 -11.57 -2.28
CA GLU A 11 16.12 -11.96 -1.68
C GLU A 11 16.08 -12.15 -0.14
N ARG A 12 15.12 -11.52 0.55
CA ARG A 12 14.90 -11.64 2.00
C ARG A 12 13.96 -12.78 2.37
N ILE A 13 13.06 -13.17 1.48
CA ILE A 13 11.98 -14.13 1.75
C ILE A 13 12.20 -15.48 1.08
N LYS A 14 13.46 -15.91 0.92
CA LYS A 14 13.83 -17.14 0.17
C LYS A 14 13.09 -18.42 0.59
N ALA A 15 12.61 -18.49 1.84
CA ALA A 15 11.83 -19.61 2.34
C ALA A 15 10.34 -19.59 1.89
N THR A 16 9.85 -18.47 1.33
CA THR A 16 8.48 -18.29 0.86
C THR A 16 8.44 -18.44 -0.66
N PRO A 17 7.76 -19.47 -1.20
CA PRO A 17 7.66 -19.64 -2.65
C PRO A 17 6.83 -18.51 -3.28
N LEU A 18 7.21 -18.10 -4.49
CA LEU A 18 6.42 -17.19 -5.30
C LEU A 18 5.39 -18.01 -6.08
N GLU A 19 4.12 -17.64 -5.93
CA GLU A 19 3.01 -18.25 -6.64
C GLU A 19 2.73 -17.50 -7.96
N LEU A 20 2.37 -18.25 -9.00
CA LEU A 20 1.79 -17.67 -10.21
C LEU A 20 0.33 -17.34 -9.90
N VAL A 21 0.07 -16.07 -9.63
CA VAL A 21 -1.28 -15.59 -9.31
C VAL A 21 -1.87 -14.97 -10.56
N GLU A 22 -3.06 -15.44 -10.94
CA GLU A 22 -3.89 -14.81 -11.98
C GLU A 22 -4.26 -13.36 -11.62
N LYS A 23 -5.08 -12.73 -12.46
CA LYS A 23 -5.50 -11.33 -12.27
C LYS A 23 -6.40 -11.20 -11.03
N ALA A 24 -5.81 -10.73 -9.93
CA ALA A 24 -6.54 -10.37 -8.70
C ALA A 24 -7.04 -8.91 -8.77
N PRO A 25 -8.20 -8.58 -8.18
CA PRO A 25 -8.65 -7.19 -8.08
C PRO A 25 -7.61 -6.32 -7.36
N LEU A 26 -7.25 -5.17 -7.94
CA LEU A 26 -6.15 -4.33 -7.45
C LEU A 26 -6.31 -3.88 -5.98
N VAL A 27 -7.55 -3.73 -5.51
CA VAL A 27 -7.86 -3.38 -4.11
C VAL A 27 -7.31 -4.41 -3.11
N PHE A 28 -7.14 -5.66 -3.53
CA PHE A 28 -6.58 -6.77 -2.75
C PHE A 28 -5.12 -7.08 -3.09
N CYS A 29 -4.48 -6.23 -3.89
CA CYS A 29 -3.08 -6.33 -4.25
C CYS A 29 -2.26 -5.30 -3.46
N TRP A 30 -1.22 -5.78 -2.78
CA TRP A 30 -0.25 -4.96 -2.07
C TRP A 30 1.14 -5.23 -2.61
N GLU A 31 1.91 -4.18 -2.83
CA GLU A 31 3.22 -4.22 -3.48
C GLU A 31 4.27 -3.80 -2.48
N THR A 32 5.35 -4.56 -2.42
CA THR A 32 6.36 -4.38 -1.38
C THR A 32 7.73 -4.17 -1.98
N HIS A 33 8.42 -3.14 -1.48
CA HIS A 33 9.74 -2.74 -1.95
C HIS A 33 10.66 -2.43 -0.78
N LEU A 34 11.83 -3.09 -0.75
CA LEU A 34 12.86 -2.85 0.25
C LEU A 34 13.92 -1.90 -0.32
N LEU A 35 14.13 -0.77 0.34
CA LEU A 35 15.15 0.22 0.00
C LEU A 35 15.98 0.59 1.24
N LYS A 36 17.11 1.27 1.03
CA LYS A 36 17.93 1.82 2.11
C LYS A 36 17.81 3.34 2.17
N VAL A 37 17.55 3.86 3.37
CA VAL A 37 17.54 5.30 3.68
C VAL A 37 18.53 5.54 4.80
N LYS A 38 19.59 6.31 4.54
CA LYS A 38 20.65 6.64 5.52
C LYS A 38 21.09 5.41 6.34
N HIS A 39 21.41 4.32 5.65
CA HIS A 39 21.82 2.99 6.17
C HIS A 39 20.75 2.13 6.86
N ARG A 40 19.51 2.60 7.01
CA ARG A 40 18.40 1.80 7.52
C ARG A 40 17.58 1.20 6.39
N ASN A 41 17.18 -0.07 6.56
CA ASN A 41 16.25 -0.71 5.63
C ASN A 41 14.84 -0.16 5.88
N VAL A 42 14.18 0.29 4.83
CA VAL A 42 12.79 0.71 4.81
C VAL A 42 12.04 -0.23 3.86
N LEU A 43 11.01 -0.89 4.36
CA LEU A 43 10.05 -1.65 3.55
C LEU A 43 8.86 -0.74 3.27
N LEU A 44 8.64 -0.42 1.99
CA LEU A 44 7.39 0.17 1.53
C LEU A 44 6.37 -0.93 1.27
N ILE A 45 5.13 -0.70 1.68
CA ILE A 45 3.99 -1.58 1.42
C ILE A 45 2.89 -0.70 0.84
N MET A 46 2.66 -0.82 -0.46
CA MET A 46 1.78 0.07 -1.24
C MET A 46 0.58 -0.70 -1.78
N ASN A 47 -0.63 -0.22 -1.53
CA ASN A 47 -1.83 -0.80 -2.15
C ASN A 47 -1.87 -0.45 -3.65
N ALA A 48 -2.06 -1.45 -4.50
CA ALA A 48 -1.96 -1.29 -5.95
C ALA A 48 -3.09 -0.45 -6.56
N SER A 49 -4.29 -0.47 -5.96
CA SER A 49 -5.45 0.29 -6.45
C SER A 49 -5.38 1.76 -6.08
N SER A 50 -4.96 2.05 -4.85
CA SER A 50 -5.05 3.39 -4.25
C SER A 50 -3.70 4.12 -4.14
N ASN A 51 -2.57 3.45 -4.37
CA ASN A 51 -1.23 3.91 -4.02
C ASN A 51 -1.04 4.22 -2.52
N TYR A 52 -1.95 3.79 -1.65
CA TYR A 52 -1.80 4.00 -0.22
C TYR A 52 -0.56 3.28 0.29
N THR A 53 0.42 4.02 0.81
CA THR A 53 1.76 3.52 1.09
C THR A 53 2.10 3.56 2.58
N ILE A 54 2.57 2.44 3.11
CA ILE A 54 3.02 2.28 4.49
C ILE A 54 4.53 2.13 4.48
N ALA A 55 5.23 2.82 5.39
CA ALA A 55 6.67 2.67 5.57
C ALA A 55 6.99 1.95 6.89
N MET A 56 7.70 0.82 6.79
CA MET A 56 8.16 0.03 7.92
C MET A 56 9.69 -0.02 7.97
N THR A 57 10.28 0.03 9.15
CA THR A 57 11.73 -0.12 9.40
C THR A 57 12.01 -1.27 10.35
N ASP A 58 13.29 -1.65 10.46
CA ASP A 58 13.81 -2.58 11.46
C ASP A 58 13.01 -3.89 11.57
N ILE A 59 12.66 -4.45 10.41
CA ILE A 59 11.95 -5.72 10.32
C ILE A 59 12.88 -6.83 10.82
N GLU A 60 12.50 -7.42 11.94
CA GLU A 60 13.23 -8.52 12.57
C GLU A 60 13.41 -9.70 11.60
N PRO A 61 14.56 -10.39 11.61
CA PRO A 61 14.85 -11.55 10.77
C PRO A 61 13.70 -12.58 10.72
N ARG A 62 13.08 -12.90 11.85
CA ARG A 62 11.97 -13.86 11.93
C ARG A 62 10.76 -13.49 11.09
N ASN A 63 10.47 -12.19 10.93
CA ASN A 63 9.28 -11.75 10.19
C ASN A 63 9.43 -11.97 8.68
N TRP A 64 10.66 -12.07 8.17
CA TRP A 64 10.90 -12.46 6.78
C TRP A 64 10.55 -13.94 6.52
N ASN A 65 10.64 -14.81 7.53
CA ASN A 65 10.19 -16.21 7.44
C ASN A 65 8.66 -16.35 7.52
N TYR A 66 7.98 -15.37 8.12
CA TYR A 66 6.53 -15.31 8.24
C TYR A 66 5.96 -14.13 7.47
N TYR A 67 6.47 -13.90 6.26
CA TYR A 67 6.28 -12.64 5.54
C TYR A 67 4.82 -12.30 5.26
N THR A 68 4.04 -13.27 4.77
CA THR A 68 2.61 -13.06 4.48
C THR A 68 1.80 -12.71 5.73
N LEU A 69 2.09 -13.36 6.86
CA LEU A 69 1.49 -13.06 8.16
C LEU A 69 1.89 -11.67 8.65
N TYR A 70 3.17 -11.31 8.52
CA TYR A 70 3.68 -10.00 8.90
C TYR A 70 2.99 -8.87 8.12
N ILE A 71 2.91 -8.98 6.79
CA ILE A 71 2.25 -7.99 5.94
C ILE A 71 0.76 -7.90 6.27
N GLY A 72 0.07 -9.02 6.46
CA GLY A 72 -1.34 -9.04 6.88
C GLY A 72 -1.57 -8.29 8.20
N ASN A 73 -0.70 -8.48 9.19
CA ASN A 73 -0.79 -7.78 10.48
C ASN A 73 -0.51 -6.28 10.36
N VAL A 74 0.42 -5.87 9.51
CA VAL A 74 0.68 -4.45 9.23
C VAL A 74 -0.54 -3.80 8.60
N ILE A 75 -1.12 -4.42 7.57
CA ILE A 75 -2.33 -3.90 6.89
C ILE A 75 -3.50 -3.81 7.89
N ARG A 76 -3.75 -4.86 8.69
CA ARG A 76 -4.77 -4.85 9.75
C ARG A 76 -4.56 -3.69 10.73
N GLY A 77 -3.34 -3.48 11.21
CA GLY A 77 -3.00 -2.40 12.14
C GLY A 77 -3.26 -1.01 11.55
N ILE A 78 -2.94 -0.81 10.28
CA ILE A 78 -3.18 0.45 9.57
C ILE A 78 -4.67 0.67 9.29
N MET A 79 -5.41 -0.37 8.91
CA MET A 79 -6.86 -0.23 8.77
C MET A 79 -7.53 0.15 10.10
N ARG A 80 -7.06 -0.42 11.22
CA ARG A 80 -7.53 -0.04 12.55
C ARG A 80 -7.21 1.43 12.86
N SER A 81 -6.01 1.92 12.54
CA SER A 81 -5.66 3.33 12.75
C SER A 81 -6.44 4.30 11.85
N MET A 82 -6.94 3.82 10.71
CA MET A 82 -7.87 4.57 9.85
C MET A 82 -9.32 4.61 10.39
N GLY A 83 -9.64 3.86 11.43
CA GLY A 83 -10.97 3.81 12.04
C GLY A 83 -11.89 2.72 11.51
N TYR A 84 -11.38 1.73 10.76
CA TYR A 84 -12.18 0.56 10.41
C TYR A 84 -12.38 -0.36 11.62
N SER A 85 -13.59 -0.85 11.80
CA SER A 85 -13.91 -1.85 12.84
C SER A 85 -13.31 -3.22 12.52
N GLU A 86 -13.14 -4.09 13.52
CA GLU A 86 -12.62 -5.45 13.28
C GLU A 86 -13.50 -6.26 12.32
N GLU A 87 -14.82 -6.06 12.33
CA GLU A 87 -15.74 -6.70 11.38
C GLU A 87 -15.44 -6.27 9.93
N GLN A 88 -15.25 -4.96 9.71
CA GLN A 88 -14.89 -4.43 8.40
C GLN A 88 -13.52 -4.92 7.92
N ILE A 89 -12.55 -4.96 8.84
CA ILE A 89 -11.21 -5.47 8.53
C ILE A 89 -11.27 -6.96 8.21
N GLN A 90 -12.00 -7.73 8.99
CA GLN A 90 -12.17 -9.17 8.77
C GLN A 90 -12.82 -9.44 7.41
N LYS A 91 -13.87 -8.70 7.06
CA LYS A 91 -14.52 -8.77 5.75
C LYS A 91 -13.56 -8.44 4.60
N TYR A 92 -12.66 -7.46 4.77
CA TYR A 92 -11.63 -7.16 3.78
C TYR A 92 -10.71 -8.37 3.54
N PHE A 93 -10.22 -8.98 4.62
CA PHE A 93 -9.33 -10.15 4.51
C PHE A 93 -10.04 -11.36 3.92
N GLU A 94 -11.31 -11.59 4.27
CA GLU A 94 -12.13 -12.66 3.68
C GLU A 94 -12.31 -12.47 2.17
N LEU A 95 -12.73 -11.28 1.73
CA LEU A 95 -12.86 -10.95 0.31
C LEU A 95 -11.54 -11.04 -0.44
N SER A 96 -10.44 -10.67 0.22
CA SER A 96 -9.11 -10.75 -0.37
C SER A 96 -8.65 -12.19 -0.60
N GLY A 97 -9.18 -13.16 0.16
CA GLY A 97 -8.73 -14.56 0.17
C GLY A 97 -7.36 -14.76 0.82
N LYS A 98 -6.89 -16.02 0.84
CA LYS A 98 -5.60 -16.40 1.45
C LYS A 98 -4.44 -15.54 0.93
N PRO A 99 -3.55 -15.01 1.80
CA PRO A 99 -2.37 -14.27 1.36
C PRO A 99 -1.39 -15.16 0.59
N VAL A 100 -0.94 -14.69 -0.56
CA VAL A 100 0.07 -15.35 -1.41
C VAL A 100 1.12 -14.34 -1.85
N VAL A 101 2.36 -14.79 -2.00
CA VAL A 101 3.46 -13.96 -2.52
C VAL A 101 3.58 -14.19 -4.02
N ALA A 102 3.74 -13.13 -4.79
CA ALA A 102 3.88 -13.19 -6.24
C ALA A 102 4.86 -12.12 -6.74
N LYS A 103 5.26 -12.21 -8.00
CA LYS A 103 5.94 -11.07 -8.65
C LYS A 103 5.00 -9.86 -8.75
N LEU A 104 5.59 -8.67 -8.73
CA LEU A 104 4.94 -7.38 -8.96
C LEU A 104 3.89 -7.45 -10.09
N CYS A 105 2.75 -6.79 -9.89
CA CYS A 105 1.80 -6.54 -10.98
C CYS A 105 2.37 -5.62 -12.07
N GLU A 106 1.62 -5.50 -13.18
CA GLU A 106 1.90 -4.80 -14.44
C GLU A 106 2.61 -3.42 -14.35
N SER A 107 3.08 -2.91 -15.50
CA SER A 107 3.96 -1.74 -15.63
C SER A 107 3.51 -0.45 -14.91
N GLY A 108 2.20 -0.17 -14.82
CA GLY A 108 1.66 1.04 -14.17
C GLY A 108 1.93 1.13 -12.65
N ILE A 109 1.91 -0.02 -11.98
CA ILE A 109 2.21 -0.13 -10.55
C ILE A 109 3.70 0.07 -10.28
N THR A 110 4.55 -0.41 -11.20
CA THR A 110 6.00 -0.20 -11.13
C THR A 110 6.35 1.29 -11.22
N ALA A 111 5.65 2.05 -12.08
CA ALA A 111 5.82 3.50 -12.16
C ALA A 111 5.42 4.21 -10.85
N SER A 112 4.29 3.80 -10.24
CA SER A 112 3.85 4.33 -8.94
C SER A 112 4.86 4.03 -7.82
N MET A 113 5.41 2.81 -7.79
CA MET A 113 6.44 2.44 -6.79
C MET A 113 7.72 3.25 -6.98
N ASN A 114 8.19 3.43 -8.22
CA ASN A 114 9.35 4.26 -8.52
C ASN A 114 9.14 5.72 -8.08
N TYR A 115 7.93 6.25 -8.27
CA TYR A 115 7.57 7.56 -7.75
C TYR A 115 7.69 7.62 -6.22
N MET A 116 7.14 6.63 -5.50
CA MET A 116 7.24 6.55 -4.04
C MET A 116 8.68 6.49 -3.55
N VAL A 117 9.54 5.68 -4.20
CA VAL A 117 10.98 5.63 -3.88
C VAL A 117 11.62 7.01 -4.05
N SER A 118 11.27 7.75 -5.12
CA SER A 118 11.75 9.13 -5.31
C SER A 118 11.25 10.10 -4.24
N CYS A 119 10.03 9.89 -3.72
CA CYS A 119 9.49 10.67 -2.62
C CYS A 119 10.27 10.40 -1.32
N VAL A 120 10.55 9.13 -0.99
CA VAL A 120 11.38 8.78 0.18
C VAL A 120 12.74 9.46 0.12
N ALA A 121 13.37 9.54 -1.06
CA ALA A 121 14.65 10.24 -1.22
C ALA A 121 14.59 11.75 -0.90
N ARG A 122 13.39 12.35 -0.99
CA ARG A 122 13.13 13.76 -0.65
C ARG A 122 12.63 13.95 0.79
N PHE A 123 12.50 12.88 1.57
CA PHE A 123 12.13 12.98 2.98
C PHE A 123 13.32 13.52 3.77
N ASP A 124 13.18 14.76 4.24
CA ASP A 124 14.22 15.54 4.91
C ASP A 124 14.33 15.24 6.41
N LYS A 125 13.24 14.74 7.00
CA LYS A 125 13.19 14.35 8.42
C LYS A 125 13.97 13.06 8.70
N LYS A 126 14.24 12.82 9.98
CA LYS A 126 14.88 11.59 10.47
C LYS A 126 13.83 10.49 10.62
N LEU A 127 14.21 9.26 10.31
CA LEU A 127 13.43 8.09 10.67
C LEU A 127 13.42 7.92 12.19
N GLU A 128 12.26 7.63 12.75
CA GLU A 128 12.08 7.37 14.17
C GLU A 128 12.88 6.14 14.59
N SER A 129 13.63 6.27 15.69
CA SER A 129 14.46 5.19 16.23
C SER A 129 13.63 4.31 17.16
N GLY A 130 13.82 2.99 17.11
CA GLY A 130 13.10 2.03 17.95
C GLY A 130 11.63 1.81 17.59
N VAL A 131 11.09 2.54 16.60
CA VAL A 131 9.73 2.38 16.10
C VAL A 131 9.77 1.74 14.71
N LYS A 132 9.02 0.65 14.51
CA LYS A 132 8.95 -0.05 13.22
C LYS A 132 8.07 0.70 12.22
N TYR A 133 6.88 1.15 12.64
CA TYR A 133 6.00 1.93 11.78
C TYR A 133 6.45 3.39 11.74
N GLN A 134 6.83 3.87 10.56
CA GLN A 134 7.28 5.25 10.37
C GLN A 134 6.08 6.11 9.98
N SER A 135 5.37 6.67 10.96
CA SER A 135 4.11 7.41 10.74
C SER A 135 4.33 8.65 9.89
N GLU A 136 5.30 9.51 10.24
CA GLU A 136 5.57 10.74 9.49
C GLU A 136 5.97 10.48 8.03
N LEU A 137 6.77 9.42 7.80
CA LEU A 137 7.13 9.03 6.44
C LEU A 137 5.91 8.49 5.68
N SER A 138 5.08 7.68 6.34
CA SER A 138 3.85 7.17 5.72
C SER A 138 2.89 8.31 5.38
N GLU A 139 2.69 9.28 6.27
CA GLU A 139 1.89 10.48 6.00
C GLU A 139 2.48 11.28 4.83
N PHE A 140 3.81 11.46 4.81
CA PHE A 140 4.50 12.13 3.71
C PHE A 140 4.25 11.45 2.36
N LEU A 141 4.24 10.13 2.30
CA LEU A 141 4.01 9.37 1.07
C LEU A 141 2.54 9.42 0.61
N ASN A 142 1.60 9.63 1.53
CA ASN A 142 0.17 9.66 1.24
C ASN A 142 -0.43 11.06 1.08
N ARG A 143 0.35 12.13 1.29
CA ARG A 143 -0.15 13.52 1.26
C ARG A 143 -0.22 14.13 -0.14
N ASN A 144 0.43 13.54 -1.12
CA ASN A 144 0.42 14.05 -2.49
C ASN A 144 -0.72 13.42 -3.28
N TRP A 145 -1.32 14.23 -4.14
CA TRP A 145 -2.25 13.78 -5.15
C TRP A 145 -1.54 12.86 -6.15
N CYS A 146 -2.21 11.78 -6.57
CA CYS A 146 -1.70 10.83 -7.53
C CYS A 146 -2.79 10.40 -8.52
N LYS A 147 -2.37 9.84 -9.66
CA LYS A 147 -3.21 9.01 -10.52
C LYS A 147 -2.92 7.55 -10.16
N ALA A 148 -3.85 6.91 -9.45
CA ALA A 148 -3.70 5.52 -9.03
C ALA A 148 -4.42 4.58 -10.00
N GLU A 149 -3.92 3.37 -10.21
CA GLU A 149 -4.45 2.47 -11.25
C GLU A 149 -5.90 2.03 -11.02
N GLY A 150 -6.40 2.06 -9.79
CA GLY A 150 -7.80 1.77 -9.48
C GLY A 150 -8.79 2.90 -9.81
N PHE A 151 -8.31 4.04 -10.33
CA PHE A 151 -9.10 5.27 -10.45
C PHE A 151 -8.78 6.07 -11.73
N ASP A 152 -9.83 6.48 -12.45
CA ASP A 152 -9.73 7.33 -13.64
C ASP A 152 -9.50 8.82 -13.34
N ALA A 153 -9.33 9.18 -12.06
CA ALA A 153 -9.21 10.55 -11.59
C ALA A 153 -7.96 10.73 -10.71
N TYR A 154 -7.60 11.99 -10.48
CA TYR A 154 -6.58 12.33 -9.50
C TYR A 154 -7.20 12.45 -8.11
N GLY A 155 -6.43 12.08 -7.09
CA GLY A 155 -6.90 12.12 -5.71
C GLY A 155 -5.81 11.73 -4.74
N TYR A 156 -6.16 11.74 -3.45
CA TYR A 156 -5.25 11.35 -2.39
C TYR A 156 -5.32 9.83 -2.17
N PRO A 157 -4.18 9.15 -1.97
CA PRO A 157 -4.15 7.71 -1.71
C PRO A 157 -5.09 7.25 -0.59
N GLN A 158 -5.18 8.02 0.50
CA GLN A 158 -6.07 7.69 1.62
C GLN A 158 -7.56 7.77 1.24
N GLU A 159 -7.94 8.71 0.38
CA GLU A 159 -9.32 8.83 -0.08
C GLU A 159 -9.66 7.74 -1.08
N PHE A 160 -8.73 7.38 -1.97
CA PHE A 160 -8.87 6.23 -2.85
C PHE A 160 -9.04 4.92 -2.09
N PHE A 161 -8.23 4.69 -1.05
CA PHE A 161 -8.39 3.49 -0.22
C PHE A 161 -9.80 3.44 0.41
N LYS A 162 -10.32 4.55 0.94
CA LYS A 162 -11.70 4.63 1.47
C LYS A 162 -12.76 4.35 0.40
N LEU A 163 -12.59 4.89 -0.81
CA LEU A 163 -13.51 4.66 -1.91
C LEU A 163 -13.50 3.21 -2.37
N ASP A 164 -12.35 2.56 -2.38
CA ASP A 164 -12.29 1.13 -2.68
C ASP A 164 -13.04 0.30 -1.64
N MET A 165 -12.93 0.65 -0.35
CA MET A 165 -13.70 0.01 0.72
C MET A 165 -15.22 0.19 0.57
N GLU A 166 -15.67 1.31 0.00
CA GLU A 166 -17.08 1.52 -0.40
C GLU A 166 -17.46 0.68 -1.63
N LYS A 167 -16.62 0.66 -2.67
CA LYS A 167 -16.87 -0.11 -3.91
C LYS A 167 -17.05 -1.60 -3.63
N ILE A 168 -16.27 -2.15 -2.70
CA ILE A 168 -16.37 -3.58 -2.30
C ILE A 168 -17.40 -3.83 -1.19
N GLY A 169 -18.17 -2.82 -0.78
CA GLY A 169 -19.30 -2.98 0.15
C GLY A 169 -18.91 -3.26 1.60
N ILE A 170 -17.73 -2.79 2.04
CA ILE A 170 -17.32 -2.88 3.46
C ILE A 170 -17.80 -1.65 4.25
N VAL A 171 -17.87 -0.48 3.59
CA VAL A 171 -18.41 0.75 4.17
C VAL A 171 -19.62 1.21 3.37
N GLY A 172 -20.60 1.80 4.03
CA GLY A 172 -21.73 2.46 3.35
C GLY A 172 -21.26 3.63 2.49
N LYS A 173 -21.94 3.87 1.37
CA LYS A 173 -21.61 4.95 0.43
C LYS A 173 -21.70 6.31 1.10
N ARG A 174 -20.66 7.14 0.97
CA ARG A 174 -20.66 8.52 1.49
C ARG A 174 -21.45 9.46 0.58
N LYS A 175 -22.04 10.53 1.13
CA LYS A 175 -22.82 11.53 0.36
C LYS A 175 -21.99 12.34 -0.65
N LYS A 176 -20.68 12.52 -0.41
CA LYS A 176 -19.73 13.16 -1.34
C LYS A 176 -18.34 12.53 -1.18
N ALA A 177 -17.81 11.96 -2.26
CA ALA A 177 -16.42 11.52 -2.33
C ALA A 177 -15.51 12.73 -2.61
N LYS A 178 -14.34 12.82 -1.97
CA LYS A 178 -13.36 13.89 -2.27
C LYS A 178 -12.45 13.47 -3.45
N VAL A 179 -13.04 13.28 -4.63
CA VAL A 179 -12.28 12.99 -5.87
C VAL A 179 -12.24 14.26 -6.72
N ILE A 180 -11.05 14.65 -7.17
CA ILE A 180 -10.89 15.81 -8.06
C ILE A 180 -10.99 15.30 -9.50
N ARG A 181 -12.07 15.66 -10.19
CA ARG A 181 -12.20 15.42 -11.62
C ARG A 181 -11.55 16.60 -12.36
N MET A 182 -10.38 16.37 -12.97
CA MET A 182 -9.67 17.40 -13.75
C MET A 182 -10.53 18.03 -14.86
N GLU A 183 -11.53 17.31 -15.37
CA GLU A 183 -12.49 17.80 -16.36
C GLU A 183 -13.31 19.00 -15.87
N GLU A 184 -13.57 19.07 -14.55
CA GLU A 184 -14.29 20.19 -13.93
C GLU A 184 -13.45 21.47 -13.92
N TYR A 185 -12.11 21.35 -13.90
CA TYR A 185 -11.18 22.49 -13.95
C TYR A 185 -10.85 22.96 -15.38
N ARG A 186 -11.13 22.15 -16.42
CA ARG A 186 -10.92 22.57 -17.83
C ARG A 186 -12.03 23.48 -18.36
N ARG A 187 -13.16 23.61 -17.65
CA ARG A 187 -14.29 24.46 -18.06
C ARG A 187 -14.18 25.92 -17.61
N GLU A 188 -13.11 26.28 -16.90
CA GLU A 188 -12.85 27.67 -16.47
C GLU A 188 -11.79 28.39 -17.33
N LYS A 189 -11.59 27.98 -18.59
CA LYS A 189 -10.79 28.73 -19.57
C LYS A 189 -11.57 29.05 -20.82
#